data_AF-A0A537JN24-F1
#
_entry.id   AF-A0A537JN24-F1
#
_cell.length_a   1.000
_cell.length_b   1.000
_cell.length_c   1.000
_cell.angle_alpha   90.00
_cell.angle_beta   90.00
_cell.angle_gamma   90.00
#
_symmetry.space_group_name_H-M   'P 1'
#
loop_
_entity.id
_entity.type
_entity.pdbx_description
1 polymer ?
#
loop_
_entity_poly.entity_id
_entity_poly.type
_entity_poly.pdbx_seq_one_letter_code
_entity_poly.pdbx_strand_id
1 'polypeptide(L)'
;SIPAERGRWKTAASRRPVMADAAAYEIVPELRPLEHESVIVKSAPSAFFGTDLVSYLVFHNVDTVIVTGTVTSGCVRDTVLDAFNYNYRVIVPVEGVCDRGMTSHKVALFDIHMKYGDVVPMAEVLAYLKTVHHGEQELAASARPS
;
A
#
# COMPACT_ATOMS: atom_id res chain seq x y z
N SER A 1 35.51 1.36 -18.22
CA SER A 1 34.78 2.32 -17.36
C SER A 1 35.20 2.10 -15.91
N ILE A 2 35.31 3.18 -15.13
CA ILE A 2 35.82 3.22 -13.75
C ILE A 2 34.75 2.73 -12.75
N PRO A 3 35.09 2.12 -11.60
CA PRO A 3 34.12 1.66 -10.59
C PRO A 3 33.18 2.75 -10.06
N ALA A 4 33.53 4.02 -10.25
CA ALA A 4 32.74 5.21 -9.91
C ALA A 4 31.47 5.40 -10.76
N GLU A 5 31.29 4.63 -11.84
CA GLU A 5 30.02 4.61 -12.59
C GLU A 5 28.93 3.72 -11.95
N ARG A 6 29.17 3.15 -10.76
CA ARG A 6 28.18 2.43 -9.91
C ARG A 6 27.11 3.33 -9.29
N GLY A 7 26.85 4.47 -9.92
CA GLY A 7 25.73 5.37 -9.62
C GLY A 7 24.96 5.72 -10.88
N ARG A 8 25.10 4.94 -11.97
CA ARG A 8 24.11 5.01 -13.06
C ARG A 8 22.76 4.76 -12.41
N TRP A 9 22.04 5.86 -12.18
CA TRP A 9 20.60 5.89 -11.99
C TRP A 9 20.05 4.79 -12.89
N LYS A 10 19.04 4.04 -12.44
CA LYS A 10 18.22 3.30 -13.39
C LYS A 10 17.44 4.34 -14.21
N THR A 11 18.14 5.19 -14.96
CA THR A 11 17.64 6.15 -15.93
C THR A 11 17.14 5.33 -17.10
N ALA A 12 15.94 4.83 -16.90
CA ALA A 12 14.85 5.50 -17.57
C ALA A 12 13.83 5.91 -16.51
N ALA A 13 14.16 6.93 -15.70
CA ALA A 13 13.16 7.92 -15.28
C ALA A 13 12.73 8.69 -16.54
N SER A 14 12.18 7.94 -17.47
CA SER A 14 11.62 8.40 -18.70
C SER A 14 10.29 9.01 -18.30
N ARG A 15 10.05 10.27 -18.66
CA ARG A 15 8.69 10.86 -18.63
C ARG A 15 7.72 10.11 -19.55
N ARG A 16 8.20 9.15 -20.36
CA ARG A 16 7.32 8.28 -21.14
C ARG A 16 6.56 7.36 -20.20
N PRO A 17 5.27 7.12 -20.48
CA PRO A 17 4.49 6.19 -19.71
C PRO A 17 5.16 4.82 -19.77
N VAL A 18 5.23 4.16 -18.60
CA VAL A 18 5.74 2.80 -18.43
C VAL A 18 5.07 1.87 -19.44
N MET A 19 3.75 2.02 -19.65
CA MET A 19 2.96 1.32 -20.65
C MET A 19 2.47 2.30 -21.73
N ALA A 20 2.51 1.88 -22.99
CA ALA A 20 2.06 2.73 -24.10
C ALA A 20 0.53 2.90 -24.15
N ASP A 21 -0.21 1.91 -23.66
CA ASP A 21 -1.66 1.89 -23.62
C ASP A 21 -2.18 2.53 -22.32
N ALA A 22 -3.06 3.51 -22.46
CA ALA A 22 -3.72 4.16 -21.32
C ALA A 22 -4.59 3.16 -20.53
N ALA A 23 -5.19 2.17 -21.20
CA ALA A 23 -6.00 1.15 -20.55
C ALA A 23 -5.19 0.28 -19.57
N ALA A 24 -3.86 0.19 -19.74
CA ALA A 24 -2.99 -0.53 -18.82
C ALA A 24 -2.84 0.14 -17.44
N TYR A 25 -3.31 1.38 -17.30
CA TYR A 25 -3.34 2.13 -16.04
C TYR A 25 -4.68 2.06 -15.31
N GLU A 26 -5.71 1.49 -15.95
CA GLU A 26 -7.02 1.36 -15.35
C GLU A 26 -7.03 0.25 -14.29
N ILE A 27 -7.78 0.48 -13.22
CA ILE A 27 -8.00 -0.54 -12.19
C ILE A 27 -8.89 -1.63 -12.78
N VAL A 28 -8.52 -2.90 -12.56
CA VAL A 28 -9.26 -4.05 -13.09
C VAL A 28 -10.73 -4.03 -12.62
N PRO A 29 -11.70 -4.46 -13.46
CA PRO A 29 -13.12 -4.37 -13.13
C PRO A 29 -13.51 -5.00 -11.79
N GLU A 30 -12.86 -6.09 -11.39
CA GLU A 30 -13.09 -6.82 -10.15
C GLU A 30 -12.72 -6.02 -8.90
N LEU A 31 -11.87 -5.00 -9.04
CA LEU A 31 -11.41 -4.12 -7.97
C LEU A 31 -11.77 -2.66 -8.25
N ARG A 32 -12.78 -2.41 -9.11
CA ARG A 32 -13.20 -1.05 -9.43
C ARG A 32 -13.60 -0.32 -8.14
N PRO A 33 -13.04 0.87 -7.88
CA PRO A 33 -13.36 1.62 -6.68
C PRO A 33 -14.85 1.93 -6.56
N LEU A 34 -15.36 1.87 -5.34
CA LEU A 34 -16.69 2.38 -5.01
C LEU A 34 -16.71 3.91 -5.09
N GLU A 35 -17.90 4.50 -5.17
CA GLU A 35 -18.07 5.97 -5.32
C GLU A 35 -17.42 6.80 -4.20
N HIS A 36 -17.32 6.23 -3.00
CA HIS A 36 -16.73 6.89 -1.83
C HIS A 36 -15.25 6.52 -1.60
N GLU A 37 -14.65 5.72 -2.47
CA GLU A 37 -13.24 5.32 -2.35
C GLU A 37 -12.34 6.26 -3.14
N SER A 38 -11.30 6.76 -2.48
CA SER A 38 -10.33 7.68 -3.09
C SER A 38 -9.35 6.95 -4.00
N VAL A 39 -9.06 7.54 -5.15
CA VAL A 39 -8.05 7.04 -6.11
C VAL A 39 -6.89 8.02 -6.17
N ILE A 40 -5.70 7.55 -5.79
CA ILE A 40 -4.47 8.36 -5.78
C ILE A 40 -3.54 7.88 -6.90
N VAL A 41 -3.24 8.79 -7.83
CA VAL A 41 -2.28 8.52 -8.91
C VAL A 41 -0.87 8.83 -8.41
N LYS A 42 0.04 7.85 -8.51
CA LYS A 42 1.43 7.98 -8.08
C LYS A 42 2.40 7.79 -9.24
N SER A 43 3.47 8.58 -9.25
CA SER A 43 4.57 8.45 -10.21
C SER A 43 5.83 7.78 -9.62
N ALA A 44 5.83 7.51 -8.33
CA ALA A 44 6.92 6.88 -7.59
C ALA A 44 6.52 5.50 -7.05
N PRO A 45 7.47 4.67 -6.58
CA PRO A 45 7.15 3.37 -5.99
C PRO A 45 6.29 3.51 -4.72
N SER A 46 6.70 4.33 -3.74
CA SER A 46 5.89 4.67 -2.58
C SER A 46 4.60 5.40 -2.97
N ALA A 47 3.49 5.03 -2.33
CA ALA A 47 2.20 5.73 -2.46
C ALA A 47 2.18 7.09 -1.76
N PHE A 48 3.15 7.39 -0.88
CA PHE A 48 3.25 8.67 -0.18
C PHE A 48 4.07 9.70 -0.94
N PHE A 49 5.07 9.25 -1.71
CA PHE A 49 6.03 10.16 -2.32
C PHE A 49 5.39 10.98 -3.45
N GLY A 50 5.24 12.28 -3.22
CA GLY A 50 4.69 13.22 -4.19
C GLY A 50 3.19 13.10 -4.40
N THR A 51 2.46 12.52 -3.44
CA THR A 51 1.00 12.41 -3.45
C THR A 51 0.40 13.14 -2.24
N ASP A 52 -0.93 13.23 -2.20
CA ASP A 52 -1.71 13.77 -1.09
C ASP A 52 -2.10 12.73 -0.02
N LEU A 53 -1.57 11.49 -0.11
CA LEU A 53 -1.97 10.38 0.76
C LEU A 53 -1.77 10.69 2.26
N VAL A 54 -0.66 11.31 2.66
CA VAL A 54 -0.42 11.65 4.08
C VAL A 54 -1.51 12.60 4.57
N SER A 55 -1.78 13.67 3.82
CA SER A 55 -2.79 14.67 4.18
C SER A 55 -4.18 14.05 4.27
N TYR A 56 -4.51 13.16 3.35
CA TYR A 56 -5.75 12.39 3.36
C TYR A 56 -5.89 11.54 4.63
N LEU A 57 -4.87 10.74 4.96
CA LEU A 57 -4.90 9.88 6.15
C LEU A 57 -4.96 10.68 7.46
N VAL A 58 -4.24 11.81 7.53
CA VAL A 58 -4.30 12.73 8.68
C VAL A 58 -5.69 13.33 8.83
N PHE A 59 -6.30 13.79 7.73
CA PHE A 59 -7.65 14.36 7.75
C PHE A 59 -8.69 13.36 8.28
N HIS A 60 -8.53 12.08 7.93
CA HIS A 60 -9.40 10.99 8.39
C HIS A 60 -9.00 10.40 9.75
N ASN A 61 -8.00 10.95 10.43
CA ASN A 61 -7.47 10.45 11.71
C ASN A 61 -7.10 8.96 11.68
N VAL A 62 -6.56 8.49 10.56
CA VAL A 62 -6.10 7.11 10.43
C VAL A 62 -4.84 6.91 11.26
N ASP A 63 -4.75 5.78 11.97
CA ASP A 63 -3.55 5.39 12.72
C ASP A 63 -2.85 4.14 12.15
N THR A 64 -3.56 3.39 11.30
CA THR A 64 -3.16 2.07 10.82
C THR A 64 -3.47 1.94 9.33
N VAL A 65 -2.53 1.40 8.57
CA VAL A 65 -2.69 1.12 7.14
C VAL A 65 -2.50 -0.38 6.86
N ILE A 66 -3.39 -0.93 6.03
CA ILE A 66 -3.26 -2.28 5.48
C ILE A 66 -2.78 -2.14 4.04
N VAL A 67 -1.59 -2.64 3.73
CA VAL A 67 -0.95 -2.47 2.42
C VAL A 67 -1.03 -3.75 1.60
N THR A 68 -1.65 -3.68 0.41
CA THR A 68 -1.83 -4.81 -0.52
C THR A 68 -1.32 -4.46 -1.92
N GLY A 69 -1.34 -5.42 -2.83
CA GLY A 69 -1.04 -5.21 -4.25
C GLY A 69 0.38 -5.64 -4.65
N THR A 70 0.93 -4.97 -5.67
CA THR A 70 2.19 -5.39 -6.29
C THR A 70 3.12 -4.22 -6.64
N VAL A 71 4.44 -4.41 -6.70
CA VAL A 71 5.17 -5.63 -6.31
C VAL A 71 5.68 -5.56 -4.88
N THR A 72 5.70 -6.70 -4.19
CA THR A 72 6.08 -6.81 -2.77
C THR A 72 7.42 -6.15 -2.46
N SER A 73 8.46 -6.46 -3.23
CA SER A 73 9.82 -5.92 -3.00
C SER A 73 10.03 -4.49 -3.51
N GLY A 74 9.05 -3.92 -4.21
CA GLY A 74 9.08 -2.58 -4.78
C GLY A 74 8.05 -1.68 -4.12
N CYS A 75 7.02 -1.29 -4.87
CA CYS A 75 6.01 -0.32 -4.45
C CYS A 75 5.38 -0.63 -3.08
N VAL A 76 5.13 -1.91 -2.78
CA VAL A 76 4.57 -2.32 -1.48
C VAL A 76 5.56 -2.00 -0.36
N ARG A 77 6.79 -2.53 -0.43
CA ARG A 77 7.83 -2.28 0.57
C ARG A 77 8.14 -0.79 0.75
N ASP A 78 8.22 -0.04 -0.34
CA ASP A 78 8.51 1.41 -0.29
C ASP A 78 7.37 2.17 0.41
N THR A 79 6.12 1.82 0.11
CA THR A 79 4.94 2.38 0.80
C THR A 79 4.90 2.01 2.28
N VAL A 80 5.23 0.75 2.62
CA VAL A 80 5.31 0.29 4.02
C VAL A 80 6.36 1.07 4.81
N LEU A 81 7.54 1.28 4.22
CA LEU A 81 8.62 2.03 4.85
C LEU A 81 8.22 3.49 5.11
N ASP A 82 7.60 4.14 4.13
CA ASP A 82 7.11 5.50 4.30
C ASP A 82 5.97 5.58 5.32
N ALA A 83 5.01 4.65 5.30
CA ALA A 83 3.96 4.58 6.31
C ALA A 83 4.55 4.48 7.73
N PHE A 84 5.54 3.61 7.91
CA PHE A 84 6.27 3.48 9.17
C PHE A 84 6.98 4.79 9.57
N ASN A 85 7.65 5.47 8.63
CA ASN A 85 8.33 6.74 8.88
C ASN A 85 7.36 7.87 9.25
N TYR A 86 6.14 7.85 8.71
CA TYR A 86 5.03 8.74 9.10
C TYR A 86 4.31 8.28 10.37
N ASN A 87 4.83 7.25 11.06
CA ASN A 87 4.32 6.74 12.34
C ASN A 87 2.92 6.11 12.26
N TYR A 88 2.57 5.52 11.10
CA TYR A 88 1.41 4.63 10.99
C TYR A 88 1.79 3.21 11.41
N ARG A 89 0.82 2.50 12.01
CA ARG A 89 0.92 1.04 12.17
C ARG A 89 0.69 0.39 10.82
N VAL A 90 1.52 -0.57 10.45
CA VAL A 90 1.47 -1.17 9.12
C VAL A 90 1.18 -2.66 9.20
N ILE A 91 0.18 -3.10 8.44
CA ILE A 91 -0.20 -4.51 8.31
C ILE A 91 -0.09 -4.90 6.84
N VAL A 92 0.50 -6.05 6.56
CA VAL A 92 0.61 -6.61 5.20
C VAL A 92 0.01 -8.03 5.19
N PRO A 93 -1.17 -8.25 4.58
CA PRO A 93 -1.69 -9.60 4.39
C PRO A 93 -0.83 -10.33 3.37
N VAL A 94 -0.21 -11.45 3.75
CA VAL A 94 0.76 -12.16 2.90
C VAL A 94 0.17 -12.62 1.57
N GLU A 95 -1.09 -13.07 1.56
CA GLU A 95 -1.81 -13.47 0.35
C GLU A 95 -2.33 -12.28 -0.47
N GLY A 96 -2.30 -11.07 0.09
CA GLY A 96 -2.71 -9.83 -0.57
C GLY A 96 -1.59 -9.14 -1.34
N VAL A 97 -0.38 -9.68 -1.35
CA VAL A 97 0.78 -9.10 -2.04
C VAL A 97 1.48 -10.11 -2.94
N CYS A 98 2.08 -9.64 -4.03
CA CYS A 98 2.76 -10.51 -4.98
C CYS A 98 4.00 -9.85 -5.59
N ASP A 99 4.97 -10.66 -6.01
CA ASP A 99 6.18 -10.25 -6.71
C ASP A 99 6.42 -11.14 -7.93
N ARG A 100 7.29 -10.69 -8.84
CA ARG A 100 7.71 -11.49 -10.00
C ARG A 100 8.66 -12.61 -9.60
N GLY A 101 9.44 -12.41 -8.54
CA GLY A 101 10.41 -13.37 -8.02
C GLY A 101 10.07 -13.84 -6.62
N MET A 102 10.07 -15.16 -6.39
CA MET A 102 9.77 -15.71 -5.06
C MET A 102 10.81 -15.34 -4.01
N THR A 103 12.09 -15.24 -4.40
CA THR A 103 13.16 -14.84 -3.48
C THR A 103 13.01 -13.39 -3.04
N SER A 104 12.77 -12.46 -3.99
CA SER A 104 12.56 -11.04 -3.67
C SER A 104 11.30 -10.84 -2.82
N HIS A 105 10.22 -11.56 -3.13
CA HIS A 105 8.99 -11.58 -2.34
C HIS A 105 9.26 -11.96 -0.87
N LYS A 106 9.90 -13.12 -0.64
CA LYS A 106 10.13 -13.64 0.72
C LYS A 106 11.08 -12.77 1.53
N VAL A 107 12.16 -12.27 0.92
CA VAL A 107 13.11 -11.36 1.60
C VAL A 107 12.43 -10.05 1.96
N ALA A 108 11.61 -9.49 1.07
CA ALA A 108 10.88 -8.25 1.36
C ALA A 108 9.87 -8.44 2.49
N LEU A 109 9.10 -9.53 2.49
CA LEU A 109 8.17 -9.83 3.59
C LEU A 109 8.91 -10.02 4.92
N PHE A 110 10.03 -10.74 4.92
CA PHE A 110 10.85 -10.90 6.11
C PHE A 110 11.34 -9.54 6.65
N ASP A 111 11.91 -8.69 5.77
CA ASP A 111 12.37 -7.36 6.16
C ASP A 111 11.25 -6.47 6.71
N ILE A 112 10.06 -6.53 6.09
CA ILE A 112 8.87 -5.81 6.55
C ILE A 112 8.50 -6.29 7.95
N HIS A 113 8.34 -7.60 8.14
CA HIS A 113 7.89 -8.17 9.41
C HIS A 113 8.86 -7.87 10.55
N MET A 114 10.15 -7.89 10.27
CA MET A 114 11.18 -7.72 11.30
C MET A 114 11.34 -6.26 11.76
N LYS A 115 10.85 -5.27 11.00
CA LYS A 115 11.27 -3.86 11.21
C LYS A 115 10.17 -2.82 11.04
N TYR A 116 9.21 -3.03 10.15
CA TYR A 116 8.38 -1.94 9.62
C TYR A 116 6.87 -2.16 9.78
N GLY A 117 6.43 -3.41 9.99
CA GLY A 117 5.02 -3.73 10.18
C GLY A 117 4.79 -5.22 10.38
N ASP A 118 3.53 -5.61 10.54
CA ASP A 118 3.15 -7.00 10.75
C ASP A 118 2.77 -7.67 9.44
N VAL A 119 3.43 -8.79 9.10
CA VAL A 119 3.05 -9.63 7.98
C VAL A 119 2.22 -10.78 8.52
N VAL A 120 0.93 -10.79 8.20
CA VAL A 120 -0.05 -11.71 8.78
C VAL A 120 -0.85 -12.44 7.70
N PRO A 121 -1.49 -13.58 8.02
CA PRO A 121 -2.43 -14.22 7.11
C PRO A 121 -3.63 -13.31 6.80
N MET A 122 -4.10 -13.30 5.55
CA MET A 122 -5.28 -12.56 5.10
C MET A 122 -6.51 -12.88 5.95
N ALA A 123 -6.65 -14.14 6.38
CA ALA A 123 -7.75 -14.56 7.24
C ALA A 123 -7.81 -13.78 8.57
N GLU A 124 -6.65 -13.42 9.14
CA GLU A 124 -6.57 -12.64 10.37
C GLU A 124 -7.00 -11.19 10.14
N VAL A 125 -6.55 -10.58 9.04
CA VAL A 125 -6.97 -9.22 8.65
C VAL A 125 -8.47 -9.16 8.43
N LEU A 126 -9.04 -10.13 7.72
CA LEU A 126 -10.49 -10.20 7.47
C LEU A 126 -11.28 -10.43 8.77
N ALA A 127 -10.75 -11.22 9.69
CA ALA A 127 -11.38 -11.41 11.01
C ALA A 127 -11.39 -10.11 11.80
N TYR A 128 -10.29 -9.36 11.81
CA TYR A 128 -10.20 -8.04 12.45
C TYR A 128 -11.16 -7.02 11.83
N LEU A 129 -11.18 -6.89 10.50
CA LEU A 129 -12.06 -5.90 9.84
C LEU A 129 -13.55 -6.15 10.13
N LYS A 130 -13.96 -7.41 10.31
CA LYS A 130 -15.32 -7.74 10.72
C LYS A 130 -15.64 -7.21 12.11
N THR A 131 -14.71 -7.23 13.06
CA THR A 131 -14.97 -6.71 14.41
C THR A 131 -15.10 -5.19 14.42
N VAL A 132 -14.30 -4.48 13.60
CA VAL A 132 -14.38 -3.02 13.46
C VAL A 132 -15.69 -2.60 12.81
N HIS A 133 -16.11 -3.28 11.74
CA HIS A 133 -17.36 -2.97 11.04
C HIS A 133 -18.60 -3.12 11.94
N HIS A 134 -18.62 -4.15 12.80
CA HIS A 134 -19.69 -4.30 13.78
C HIS A 134 -19.68 -3.20 14.85
N GLY A 135 -18.49 -2.81 15.34
CA GLY A 135 -18.35 -1.72 16.30
C GLY A 135 -18.87 -0.39 15.76
N GLU A 136 -18.54 -0.03 14.52
CA GLU A 136 -19.03 1.21 13.88
C GLU A 136 -20.55 1.19 13.68
N GLN A 137 -21.13 0.05 13.31
CA GLN A 137 -22.57 -0.10 13.19
C GLN A 137 -23.31 -0.01 14.53
N GLU A 138 -22.75 -0.56 15.61
CA GLU A 138 -23.30 -0.45 16.96
C GLU A 138 -23.19 0.99 17.51
N LEU A 139 -22.06 1.66 17.30
CA LEU A 139 -21.87 3.08 17.60
C LEU A 139 -22.88 3.95 16.82
N ALA A 140 -23.03 3.73 15.52
CA ALA A 140 -24.01 4.45 14.69
C ALA A 140 -25.47 4.11 15.05
N ALA A 141 -25.76 2.90 15.54
CA ALA A 141 -27.08 2.52 16.04
C ALA A 141 -27.39 3.18 17.39
N SER A 142 -26.39 3.32 18.28
CA SER A 142 -26.53 3.96 19.60
C SER A 142 -26.59 5.50 19.53
N ALA A 143 -26.01 6.11 18.49
CA ALA A 143 -25.96 7.56 18.30
C ALA A 143 -27.20 8.17 17.62
N ARG A 144 -28.22 7.37 17.27
CA ARG A 144 -29.49 7.90 16.75
C ARG A 144 -30.33 8.46 17.90
N PRO A 145 -30.68 9.76 17.91
CA PRO A 145 -31.58 10.29 18.94
C PRO A 145 -32.97 9.66 18.82
N SER A 146 -33.55 9.34 19.98
CA SER A 146 -34.92 8.84 20.15
C SER A 146 -35.97 9.80 19.64
#